data_AF-A0AAD6WT32-F1
#
_entry.id   AF-A0AAD6WT32-F1
#
_cell.length_a   1.000
_cell.length_b   1.000
_cell.length_c   1.000
_cell.angle_alpha   90.00
_cell.angle_beta   90.00
_cell.angle_gamma   90.00
#
_symmetry.space_group_name_H-M   'P 1'
#
loop_
_entity.id
_entity.type
_entity.pdbx_description
1 polymer ?
#
loop_
_entity_poly.entity_id
_entity_poly.type
_entity_poly.pdbx_seq_one_letter_code
_entity_poly.pdbx_strand_id
1 'polypeptide(L)'
;MHPSFRIPEITSLIFYQTLNGAEQTCQAFQEPALDLLWNSQYTVMNVLNCMPDDIWEMLDDADSEEVRLKRPVLPSDWERSLIYTHHVRHFKYEPSDSHPDTAAFYEMLRMCLPPGPLFPKVKHLSPSEP
;
A
#
# COMPACT_ATOMS: atom_id res chain seq x y z
N MET A 1 10.93 -8.73 -11.12
CA MET A 1 11.06 -7.52 -10.28
C MET A 1 12.08 -7.79 -9.19
N HIS A 2 13.05 -6.91 -8.98
CA HIS A 2 14.22 -7.15 -8.12
C HIS A 2 13.85 -7.05 -6.62
N PRO A 3 14.34 -7.93 -5.73
CA PRO A 3 13.96 -8.01 -4.31
C PRO A 3 14.28 -6.78 -3.43
N SER A 4 14.86 -5.73 -4.01
CA SER A 4 15.41 -4.57 -3.28
C SER A 4 14.38 -3.53 -2.83
N PHE A 5 13.09 -3.71 -3.14
CA PHE A 5 12.04 -2.73 -2.80
C PHE A 5 11.07 -3.18 -1.70
N ARG A 6 11.40 -4.24 -0.93
CA ARG A 6 10.48 -4.87 0.02
C ARG A 6 10.86 -4.73 1.51
N ILE A 7 11.60 -3.69 1.91
CA ILE A 7 12.20 -3.65 3.26
C ILE A 7 12.18 -2.21 3.85
N PRO A 8 11.25 -1.87 4.77
CA PRO A 8 11.32 -0.64 5.58
C PRO A 8 12.59 -0.51 6.44
N GLU A 9 13.41 -1.56 6.52
CA GLU A 9 14.70 -1.60 7.21
C GLU A 9 15.85 -0.94 6.41
N ILE A 10 15.69 -0.72 5.08
CA ILE A 10 16.70 0.03 4.31
C ILE A 10 16.69 1.51 4.69
N THR A 11 15.51 2.07 5.01
CA THR A 11 15.43 3.42 5.58
C THR A 11 16.09 3.49 6.95
N SER A 12 16.10 2.44 7.77
CA SER A 12 16.79 2.47 9.06
C SER A 12 18.33 2.42 8.92
N LEU A 13 18.84 1.69 7.92
CA LEU A 13 20.27 1.49 7.70
C LEU A 13 20.98 2.70 7.07
N ILE A 14 20.31 3.46 6.19
CA ILE A 14 20.88 4.67 5.59
C ILE A 14 20.96 5.81 6.61
N PHE A 15 20.03 5.86 7.57
CA PHE A 15 19.92 6.95 8.53
C PHE A 15 20.89 6.84 9.71
N TYR A 16 21.40 5.65 10.04
CA TYR A 16 22.29 5.46 11.20
C TYR A 16 23.71 6.01 11.00
N GLN A 17 24.16 6.24 9.76
CA GLN A 17 25.55 6.64 9.47
C GLN A 17 25.77 8.16 9.28
N THR A 18 24.71 8.98 9.26
CA THR A 18 24.82 10.42 8.93
C THR A 18 24.07 11.32 9.93
N LEU A 19 24.27 11.05 11.22
CA LEU A 19 23.72 11.82 12.33
C LEU A 19 24.45 13.17 12.50
N ASN A 20 23.81 14.24 12.03
CA ASN A 20 23.61 15.52 12.74
C ASN A 20 23.01 16.64 11.85
N GLY A 21 22.85 16.40 10.54
CA GLY A 21 22.21 17.35 9.62
C GLY A 21 21.18 16.73 8.65
N ALA A 22 21.20 15.41 8.46
CA ALA A 22 20.35 14.75 7.46
C ALA A 22 18.89 14.56 7.92
N GLU A 23 18.61 14.48 9.22
CA GLU A 23 17.25 14.23 9.73
C GLU A 23 16.24 15.30 9.31
N GLN A 24 16.64 16.59 9.29
CA GLN A 24 15.77 17.68 8.84
C GLN A 24 15.55 17.64 7.32
N THR A 25 16.58 17.30 6.54
CA THR A 25 16.43 17.12 5.10
C THR A 25 15.57 15.91 4.77
N CYS A 26 15.75 14.79 5.47
CA CYS A 26 15.00 13.57 5.23
C CYS A 26 13.52 13.73 5.56
N GLN A 27 13.14 14.46 6.61
CA GLN A 27 11.74 14.82 6.86
C GLN A 27 11.18 15.74 5.76
N ALA A 28 11.95 16.74 5.32
CA ALA A 28 11.53 17.65 4.24
C ALA A 28 11.35 16.93 2.89
N PHE A 29 12.12 15.87 2.63
CA PHE A 29 11.98 15.05 1.42
C PHE A 29 11.00 13.88 1.58
N GLN A 30 10.62 13.52 2.81
CA GLN A 30 9.73 12.39 3.06
C GLN A 30 8.34 12.63 2.46
N GLU A 31 7.73 13.79 2.74
CA GLU A 31 6.38 14.08 2.22
C GLU A 31 6.36 14.19 0.68
N PRO A 32 7.27 14.93 0.00
CA PRO A 32 7.35 14.94 -1.46
C PRO A 32 7.65 13.57 -2.08
N ALA A 33 8.50 12.76 -1.44
CA ALA A 33 8.83 11.42 -1.93
C ALA A 33 7.62 10.47 -1.83
N LEU A 34 6.86 10.54 -0.74
CA LEU A 34 5.61 9.79 -0.60
C LEU A 34 4.56 10.28 -1.60
N ASP A 35 4.43 11.59 -1.81
CA ASP A 35 3.52 12.18 -2.80
C ASP A 35 3.80 11.69 -4.23
N LEU A 36 5.08 11.47 -4.57
CA LEU A 36 5.51 10.92 -5.86
C LEU A 36 5.33 9.41 -5.93
N LEU A 37 5.79 8.66 -4.92
CA LEU A 37 5.73 7.20 -4.89
C LEU A 37 4.29 6.69 -4.89
N TRP A 38 3.42 7.36 -4.14
CA TRP A 38 2.03 6.97 -3.98
C TRP A 38 1.09 7.68 -4.94
N ASN A 39 1.57 8.60 -5.77
CA ASN A 39 0.74 9.39 -6.69
C ASN A 39 -0.19 8.54 -7.55
N SER A 40 0.39 7.50 -8.15
CA SER A 40 -0.26 6.60 -9.10
C SER A 40 -0.09 5.17 -8.62
N GLN A 41 -1.18 4.52 -8.27
CA GLN A 41 -1.18 3.12 -7.84
C GLN A 41 -1.83 2.26 -8.91
N TYR A 42 -1.27 1.07 -9.09
CA TYR A 42 -1.70 0.09 -10.10
C TYR A 42 -2.42 -1.12 -9.49
N THR A 43 -2.25 -1.32 -8.17
CA THR A 43 -2.82 -2.44 -7.44
C THR A 43 -3.24 -2.00 -6.04
N VAL A 44 -4.30 -2.61 -5.53
CA VAL A 44 -4.73 -2.47 -4.14
C VAL A 44 -3.79 -3.20 -3.18
N MET A 45 -2.92 -4.08 -3.67
CA MET A 45 -1.93 -4.79 -2.85
C MET A 45 -0.97 -3.85 -2.15
N ASN A 46 -0.67 -2.69 -2.73
CA ASN A 46 0.18 -1.71 -2.03
C ASN A 46 -0.49 -1.21 -0.75
N VAL A 47 -1.82 -1.09 -0.73
CA VAL A 47 -2.60 -0.74 0.46
C VAL A 47 -2.60 -1.89 1.47
N LEU A 48 -2.75 -3.13 0.99
CA LEU A 48 -2.70 -4.33 1.82
C LEU A 48 -1.31 -4.55 2.44
N ASN A 49 -0.23 -4.33 1.70
CA ASN A 49 1.14 -4.37 2.20
C ASN A 49 1.43 -3.30 3.27
N CYS A 50 0.58 -2.29 3.42
CA CYS A 50 0.70 -1.29 4.49
C CYS A 50 -0.08 -1.68 5.75
N MET A 51 -0.89 -2.74 5.70
CA MET A 51 -1.56 -3.31 6.87
C MET A 51 -0.57 -4.04 7.76
N PRO A 52 -0.91 -4.26 9.04
CA PRO A 52 -0.19 -5.18 9.90
C PRO A 52 -0.10 -6.61 9.31
N ASP A 53 1.06 -7.27 9.45
CA ASP A 53 1.35 -8.59 8.88
C ASP A 53 0.46 -9.73 9.42
N ASP A 54 -0.20 -9.48 10.55
CA ASP A 54 -1.15 -10.39 11.19
C ASP A 54 -2.57 -10.30 10.61
N ILE A 55 -2.82 -9.40 9.66
CA ILE A 55 -4.13 -9.22 9.02
C ILE A 55 -4.37 -10.23 7.91
N TRP A 56 -3.38 -10.43 7.04
CA TRP A 56 -3.55 -11.21 5.82
C TRP A 56 -2.32 -12.05 5.51
N GLU A 57 -2.52 -13.05 4.66
CA GLU A 57 -1.47 -13.85 4.02
C GLU A 57 -1.80 -14.08 2.56
N MET A 58 -0.75 -14.29 1.78
CA MET A 58 -0.84 -14.83 0.44
C MET A 58 -0.60 -16.33 0.52
N LEU A 59 -1.57 -17.11 0.09
CA LEU A 59 -1.45 -18.54 -0.12
C LEU A 59 -1.07 -18.74 -1.57
N ASP A 60 0.08 -19.36 -1.80
CA ASP A 60 0.57 -19.72 -3.12
C ASP A 60 0.23 -21.19 -3.36
N ASP A 61 -0.94 -21.45 -3.95
CA ASP A 61 -1.35 -22.78 -4.38
C ASP A 61 -0.94 -22.98 -5.85
N ALA A 62 -0.69 -24.24 -6.25
CA ALA A 62 -0.14 -24.58 -7.56
C ALA A 62 -0.94 -24.03 -8.76
N ASP A 63 -2.21 -23.68 -8.55
CA ASP A 63 -3.15 -23.19 -9.56
C ASP A 63 -3.62 -21.73 -9.29
N SER A 64 -3.32 -21.13 -8.13
CA SER A 64 -3.77 -19.78 -7.79
C SER A 64 -3.03 -19.15 -6.61
N GLU A 65 -2.73 -17.86 -6.73
CA GLU A 65 -2.42 -17.00 -5.58
C GLU A 65 -3.75 -16.58 -4.92
N GLU A 66 -3.96 -16.85 -3.63
CA GLU A 66 -5.14 -16.42 -2.88
C GLU A 66 -4.73 -15.53 -1.71
N VAL A 67 -5.39 -14.38 -1.57
CA VAL A 67 -5.20 -13.51 -0.39
C VAL A 67 -6.26 -13.86 0.66
N ARG A 68 -5.82 -14.26 1.85
CA ARG A 68 -6.68 -14.68 2.95
C ARG A 68 -6.49 -13.80 4.18
N LEU A 69 -7.59 -13.52 4.88
CA LEU A 69 -7.54 -12.86 6.19
C LEU A 69 -7.25 -13.86 7.31
N LYS A 70 -6.26 -13.53 8.13
CA LYS A 70 -5.88 -14.29 9.32
C LYS A 70 -6.78 -13.97 10.52
N ARG A 71 -7.31 -12.74 10.57
CA ARG A 71 -8.23 -12.27 11.61
C ARG A 71 -9.20 -11.20 11.08
N PRO A 72 -10.29 -10.90 11.82
CA PRO A 72 -11.12 -9.74 11.52
C PRO A 72 -10.32 -8.43 11.56
N VAL A 73 -10.61 -7.57 10.58
CA VAL A 73 -10.02 -6.23 10.46
C VAL A 73 -10.69 -5.27 11.45
N LEU A 74 -9.88 -4.49 12.16
CA LEU A 74 -10.32 -3.45 13.09
C LEU A 74 -10.14 -2.08 12.45
N PRO A 75 -10.92 -1.06 12.89
CA PRO A 75 -10.73 0.31 12.40
C PRO A 75 -9.30 0.86 12.55
N SER A 76 -8.61 0.47 13.62
CA SER A 76 -7.22 0.87 13.90
C SER A 76 -6.20 0.27 12.94
N ASP A 77 -6.50 -0.87 12.31
CA ASP A 77 -5.59 -1.51 11.36
C ASP A 77 -5.41 -0.66 10.09
N TRP A 78 -6.40 0.18 9.78
CA TRP A 78 -6.36 1.09 8.64
C TRP A 78 -5.44 2.31 8.84
N GLU A 79 -5.00 2.60 10.06
CA GLU A 79 -4.26 3.84 10.38
C GLU A 79 -3.01 4.00 9.49
N ARG A 80 -2.23 2.93 9.34
CA ARG A 80 -1.00 2.96 8.53
C ARG A 80 -1.32 3.09 7.04
N SER A 81 -2.27 2.33 6.54
CA SER A 81 -2.70 2.41 5.13
C SER A 81 -3.22 3.82 4.79
N LEU A 82 -3.98 4.46 5.68
CA LEU A 82 -4.55 5.79 5.46
C LEU A 82 -3.51 6.90 5.32
N ILE A 83 -2.34 6.76 5.97
CA ILE A 83 -1.22 7.70 5.79
C ILE A 83 -0.79 7.71 4.32
N TYR A 84 -0.65 6.54 3.72
CA TYR A 84 -0.17 6.40 2.35
C TYR A 84 -1.24 6.69 1.30
N THR A 85 -2.46 6.20 1.52
CA THR A 85 -3.52 6.33 0.52
C THR A 85 -4.00 7.77 0.33
N HIS A 86 -3.75 8.65 1.29
CA HIS A 86 -3.96 10.10 1.16
C HIS A 86 -3.11 10.75 0.05
N HIS A 87 -2.00 10.13 -0.35
CA HIS A 87 -1.14 10.61 -1.42
C HIS A 87 -1.59 10.12 -2.82
N VAL A 88 -2.51 9.17 -2.87
CA VAL A 88 -3.00 8.59 -4.13
C VAL A 88 -3.91 9.56 -4.85
N ARG A 89 -3.54 9.89 -6.09
CA ARG A 89 -4.29 10.79 -6.98
C ARG A 89 -4.83 10.07 -8.21
N HIS A 90 -4.14 9.03 -8.65
CA HIS A 90 -4.50 8.23 -9.80
C HIS A 90 -4.52 6.76 -9.40
N PHE A 91 -5.62 6.09 -9.66
CA PHE A 91 -5.69 4.63 -9.56
C PHE A 91 -5.83 4.11 -10.98
N LYS A 92 -4.79 3.42 -11.46
CA LYS A 92 -4.75 2.79 -12.77
C LYS A 92 -5.04 1.32 -12.56
N TYR A 93 -5.99 0.75 -13.29
CA TYR A 93 -6.26 -0.69 -13.20
C TYR A 93 -6.00 -1.32 -14.56
N GLU A 94 -5.37 -2.48 -14.57
CA GLU A 94 -5.17 -3.24 -15.80
C GLU A 94 -6.40 -4.12 -16.01
N PRO A 95 -7.16 -3.98 -17.11
CA PRO A 95 -8.42 -4.72 -17.30
C PRO A 95 -8.20 -6.23 -17.50
N SER A 96 -6.98 -6.67 -17.80
CA SER A 96 -6.60 -8.10 -17.85
C SER A 96 -6.29 -8.68 -16.47
N ASP A 97 -6.08 -7.83 -15.46
CA ASP A 97 -5.79 -8.27 -14.10
C ASP A 97 -7.09 -8.63 -13.40
N SER A 98 -7.54 -9.88 -13.63
CA SER A 98 -8.35 -10.58 -12.64
C SER A 98 -7.45 -10.96 -11.46
N HIS A 99 -6.81 -9.98 -10.84
CA HIS A 99 -5.90 -10.24 -9.73
C HIS A 99 -6.72 -10.69 -8.52
N PRO A 100 -6.39 -11.86 -7.93
CA PRO A 100 -7.08 -12.42 -6.76
C PRO A 100 -7.09 -11.44 -5.57
N ASP A 101 -6.06 -10.59 -5.52
CA ASP A 101 -5.87 -9.43 -4.67
C ASP A 101 -7.11 -8.53 -4.52
N THR A 102 -7.87 -8.36 -5.61
CA THR A 102 -9.02 -7.46 -5.62
C THR A 102 -10.17 -8.05 -4.81
N ALA A 103 -10.37 -9.37 -4.88
CA ALA A 103 -11.46 -10.04 -4.17
C ALA A 103 -11.27 -9.97 -2.65
N ALA A 104 -10.06 -10.26 -2.16
CA ALA A 104 -9.75 -10.17 -0.73
C ALA A 104 -9.83 -8.74 -0.20
N PHE A 105 -9.41 -7.76 -1.00
CA PHE A 105 -9.57 -6.35 -0.67
C PHE A 105 -11.05 -5.95 -0.55
N TYR A 106 -11.90 -6.43 -1.46
CA TYR A 106 -13.36 -6.22 -1.34
C TYR A 106 -13.96 -6.90 -0.11
N GLU A 107 -13.53 -8.12 0.22
CA GLU A 107 -13.97 -8.80 1.44
C GLU A 107 -13.51 -8.05 2.71
N MET A 108 -12.30 -7.50 2.73
CA MET A 108 -11.85 -6.62 3.82
C MET A 108 -12.75 -5.39 3.96
N LEU A 109 -13.02 -4.69 2.86
CA LEU A 109 -13.90 -3.52 2.86
C LEU A 109 -15.32 -3.87 3.32
N ARG A 110 -15.81 -5.07 2.98
CA ARG A 110 -17.12 -5.56 3.40
C ARG A 110 -17.17 -5.84 4.90
N MET A 111 -16.08 -6.34 5.48
CA MET A 111 -15.99 -6.70 6.89
C MET A 111 -15.74 -5.50 7.80
N CYS A 112 -14.87 -4.57 7.39
CA CYS A 112 -14.57 -3.36 8.14
C CYS A 112 -14.20 -2.23 7.19
N LEU A 113 -15.10 -1.24 7.08
CA LEU A 113 -14.82 -0.02 6.33
C LEU A 113 -13.78 0.83 7.10
N PRO A 114 -12.80 1.44 6.39
CA PRO A 114 -11.93 2.42 6.99
C PRO A 114 -12.75 3.59 7.58
N PRO A 115 -12.26 4.26 8.64
CA PRO A 115 -12.97 5.36 9.30
C PRO A 115 -13.19 6.60 8.42
N GLY A 116 -12.65 6.62 7.20
CA GLY A 116 -12.83 7.68 6.21
C GLY A 116 -12.65 7.16 4.79
N PRO A 117 -12.76 8.03 3.77
CA PRO A 117 -12.50 7.65 2.39
C PRO A 117 -11.09 7.10 2.25
N LEU A 118 -10.96 5.87 1.75
CA LEU A 118 -9.66 5.22 1.61
C LEU A 118 -8.76 6.01 0.66
N PHE A 119 -9.31 6.61 -0.39
CA PHE A 119 -8.57 7.42 -1.36
C PHE A 119 -9.16 8.84 -1.45
N PRO A 120 -8.88 9.72 -0.48
CA PRO A 120 -9.54 11.03 -0.38
C PRO A 120 -9.17 11.99 -1.52
N LYS A 121 -8.03 11.77 -2.18
CA LYS A 121 -7.49 12.67 -3.22
C LYS A 121 -7.50 12.08 -4.63
N VAL A 122 -8.13 10.93 -4.85
CA VAL A 122 -8.23 10.36 -6.19
C VAL A 122 -9.07 11.27 -7.07
N LYS A 123 -8.46 11.71 -8.18
CA LYS A 123 -9.09 12.58 -9.18
C LYS A 123 -9.46 11.82 -10.45
N HIS A 124 -8.73 10.74 -10.73
CA HIS A 124 -8.88 9.98 -11.97
C HIS A 124 -8.76 8.49 -11.69
N LEU A 125 -9.73 7.75 -12.25
CA LEU A 125 -9.73 6.30 -12.33
C LEU A 125 -9.69 5.98 -13.83
N SER A 126 -8.59 5.40 -14.30
CA SER A 126 -8.38 5.11 -15.72
C SER A 126 -7.85 3.69 -15.90
N PRO A 127 -8.16 3.01 -17.01
CA PRO A 127 -7.43 1.80 -17.36
C PRO A 127 -5.93 2.11 -17.51
N SER A 128 -5.04 1.15 -17.22
CA SER A 128 -3.63 1.28 -17.62
C SER A 128 -3.57 1.36 -19.15
N GLU A 129 -2.88 2.37 -19.68
CA GLU A 129 -2.60 2.43 -21.11
C GLU A 129 -1.54 1.37 -21.45
N PRO A 130 -1.70 0.63 -22.57
CA PRO A 130 -0.81 -0.46 -22.98
C PRO A 130 0.60 -0.02 -23.39
#